data_AF-A0A8G2IYU9-F1
#
_entry.id   AF-A0A8G2IYU9-F1
#
_cell.length_a   1.000
_cell.length_b   1.000
_cell.length_c   1.000
_cell.angle_alpha   90.00
_cell.angle_beta   90.00
_cell.angle_gamma   90.00
#
_symmetry.space_group_name_H-M   'P 1'
#
loop_
_entity.id
_entity.type
_entity.pdbx_description
1 polymer ?
#
loop_
_entity_poly.entity_id
_entity_poly.type
_entity_poly.pdbx_seq_one_letter_code
_entity_poly.pdbx_strand_id
1 'polypeptide(L)'
;MTAIEPDDQEEKPLDPAMESVRRKMVRLQIVSGAIMFVSLMAVFGAVVYKVMHSEPKETASAVTASGVPSDAPLAATVSLPLGFKVQSTSFSAGQLLFYGETVEGKNKALVYDLRTGRTVADVTVTGN
;
A
#
# COMPACT_ATOMS: atom_id res chain seq x y z
N MET A 1 -7.86 54.69 -42.85
CA MET A 1 -7.25 55.12 -41.57
C MET A 1 -7.74 54.10 -40.55
N THR A 2 -7.00 53.05 -40.22
CA THR A 2 -5.70 53.06 -39.52
C THR A 2 -4.91 51.82 -39.93
N ALA A 3 -3.69 52.02 -40.45
CA ALA A 3 -2.71 50.96 -40.60
C ALA A 3 -2.06 50.72 -39.23
N ILE A 4 -2.07 49.48 -38.76
CA ILE A 4 -1.23 49.06 -37.64
C ILE A 4 0.03 48.50 -38.30
N GLU A 5 1.07 49.33 -38.35
CA GLU A 5 2.43 48.88 -38.62
C GLU A 5 2.86 47.98 -37.45
N PRO A 6 3.23 46.70 -37.69
CA PRO A 6 3.95 45.94 -36.69
C PRO A 6 5.33 46.59 -36.55
N ASP A 7 5.59 47.10 -35.36
CA ASP A 7 6.85 47.67 -34.93
C ASP A 7 7.97 46.62 -35.14
N ASP A 8 8.72 46.80 -36.23
CA ASP A 8 10.02 46.17 -36.50
C ASP A 8 11.01 46.62 -35.42
N GLN A 9 10.87 46.07 -34.20
CA GLN A 9 11.89 46.14 -33.15
C GLN A 9 13.02 45.19 -33.55
N GLU A 10 13.78 45.66 -34.52
CA GLU A 10 15.20 45.50 -34.75
C GLU A 10 15.88 44.46 -33.84
N GLU A 11 16.48 43.48 -34.50
CA GLU A 11 17.50 42.57 -34.01
C GLU A 11 18.67 43.34 -33.36
N LYS A 12 18.45 43.83 -32.14
CA LYS A 12 19.50 44.32 -31.25
C LYS A 12 20.34 43.09 -30.90
N PRO A 13 21.63 43.03 -31.25
CA PRO A 13 22.44 41.85 -30.99
C PRO A 13 22.42 41.60 -29.49
N LEU A 14 21.79 40.48 -29.09
CA LEU A 14 21.68 40.08 -27.69
C LEU A 14 23.09 40.03 -27.13
N ASP A 15 23.37 40.95 -26.20
CA ASP A 15 24.61 41.02 -25.44
C ASP A 15 25.07 39.60 -25.07
N PRO A 16 26.33 39.18 -25.33
CA PRO A 16 26.79 37.81 -25.08
C PRO A 16 26.54 37.29 -23.66
N ALA A 17 26.28 38.21 -22.71
CA ALA A 17 25.79 37.91 -21.37
C ALA A 17 24.37 37.29 -21.35
N MET A 18 23.42 37.76 -22.16
CA MET A 18 22.01 37.33 -22.16
C MET A 18 21.80 35.93 -22.74
N GLU A 19 22.58 35.54 -23.74
CA GLU A 19 22.50 34.20 -24.32
C GLU A 19 22.97 33.11 -23.34
N SER A 20 23.98 33.45 -22.52
CA SER A 20 24.47 32.56 -21.46
C SER A 20 23.44 32.30 -20.35
N VAL A 21 22.60 33.30 -20.04
CA VAL A 21 21.49 33.19 -19.09
C VAL A 21 20.36 32.35 -19.68
N ARG A 22 19.99 32.58 -20.95
CA ARG A 22 19.00 31.76 -21.66
C ARG A 22 19.41 30.29 -21.68
N ARG A 23 20.68 29.98 -21.98
CA ARG A 23 21.21 28.61 -21.99
C ARG A 23 21.20 27.96 -20.60
N LYS A 24 21.48 28.73 -19.54
CA LYS A 24 21.38 28.28 -18.14
C LYS A 24 19.94 27.99 -17.73
N MET A 25 18.99 28.83 -18.14
CA MET A 25 17.57 28.65 -17.86
C MET A 25 17.02 27.40 -18.55
N VAL A 26 17.36 27.18 -19.82
CA VAL A 26 16.98 25.96 -20.56
C VAL A 26 17.59 24.72 -19.91
N ARG A 27 18.87 24.76 -19.52
CA ARG A 27 19.51 23.64 -18.83
C ARG A 27 18.79 23.31 -17.52
N LEU A 28 18.38 24.31 -16.76
CA LEU A 28 17.62 24.11 -15.51
C LEU A 28 16.22 23.53 -15.78
N GLN A 29 15.53 23.99 -16.82
CA GLN A 29 14.22 23.47 -17.21
C GLN A 29 14.29 22.00 -17.63
N ILE A 30 15.31 21.60 -18.38
CA ILE A 30 15.52 20.20 -18.78
C ILE A 30 15.79 19.33 -17.54
N VAL A 31 16.64 19.80 -16.62
CA VAL A 31 16.94 19.05 -15.37
C VAL A 31 15.68 18.87 -14.52
N SER A 32 14.92 19.95 -14.32
CA SER A 32 13.66 19.91 -13.56
C SER A 32 12.62 19.00 -14.22
N GLY A 33 12.42 19.14 -15.53
CA GLY A 33 11.50 18.32 -16.32
C GLY A 33 11.89 16.84 -16.31
N ALA A 34 13.18 16.53 -16.36
CA ALA A 34 13.67 15.15 -16.28
C ALA A 34 13.32 14.51 -14.93
N ILE A 35 13.53 15.22 -13.81
CA ILE A 35 13.19 14.71 -12.48
C ILE A 35 11.68 14.48 -12.35
N MET A 36 10.87 15.41 -12.85
CA MET A 36 9.41 15.28 -12.86
C MET A 36 8.92 14.09 -13.71
N PHE A 37 9.55 13.85 -14.86
CA PHE A 37 9.21 12.71 -15.69
C PHE A 37 9.63 11.38 -15.03
N VAL A 38 10.82 11.32 -14.44
CA VAL A 38 11.31 10.13 -13.73
C VAL A 38 10.43 9.81 -12.53
N SER A 39 10.00 10.80 -11.75
CA SER A 39 9.11 10.56 -10.60
C SER A 39 7.77 9.98 -11.03
N LEU A 40 7.18 10.49 -12.13
CA LEU A 40 5.97 9.93 -12.70
C LEU A 40 6.17 8.49 -13.17
N MET A 41 7.25 8.22 -13.91
CA MET A 41 7.58 6.87 -14.37
C MET A 41 7.85 5.90 -13.21
N ALA A 42 8.45 6.36 -12.11
CA ALA A 42 8.66 5.55 -10.92
C ALA A 42 7.34 5.15 -10.25
N VAL A 43 6.36 6.06 -10.16
CA VAL A 43 5.04 5.75 -9.60
C VAL A 43 4.32 4.72 -10.45
N PHE A 44 4.27 4.91 -11.77
CA PHE A 44 3.67 3.92 -12.67
C PHE A 44 4.39 2.57 -12.60
N GLY A 45 5.72 2.57 -12.59
CA GLY A 45 6.53 1.37 -12.44
C GLY A 45 6.22 0.62 -11.15
N ALA A 46 6.07 1.33 -10.03
CA ALA A 46 5.72 0.73 -8.75
C ALA A 46 4.32 0.11 -8.75
N VAL A 47 3.33 0.76 -9.39
CA VAL A 47 1.96 0.21 -9.52
C VAL A 47 1.96 -1.05 -10.38
N VAL A 48 2.60 -1.01 -11.56
CA VAL A 48 2.70 -2.18 -12.44
C VAL A 48 3.45 -3.32 -11.76
N TYR A 49 4.58 -3.02 -11.12
CA TYR A 49 5.34 -3.98 -10.34
C TYR A 49 4.47 -4.61 -9.24
N LYS A 50 3.74 -3.80 -8.47
CA LYS A 50 2.84 -4.29 -7.41
C LYS A 50 1.72 -5.18 -7.96
N VAL A 51 1.13 -4.81 -9.10
CA VAL A 51 0.07 -5.59 -9.75
C VAL A 51 0.60 -6.91 -10.32
N MET A 52 1.79 -6.90 -10.92
CA MET A 52 2.38 -8.10 -11.55
C MET A 52 3.14 -9.00 -10.58
N HIS A 53 3.70 -8.45 -9.50
CA HIS A 53 4.49 -9.16 -8.49
C HIS A 53 3.76 -9.20 -7.14
N SER A 54 2.45 -9.47 -7.15
CA SER A 54 1.69 -9.78 -5.94
C SER A 54 2.11 -11.15 -5.38
N GLU A 55 3.35 -11.26 -4.93
CA GLU A 55 3.81 -12.28 -4.00
C GLU A 55 3.69 -11.77 -2.55
N PRO A 56 3.47 -12.65 -1.56
CA PRO A 56 3.26 -12.24 -0.17
C PRO A 56 4.58 -11.74 0.43
N LYS A 57 4.87 -10.45 0.26
CA LYS A 57 5.92 -9.80 1.02
C LYS A 57 5.30 -9.29 2.32
N GLU A 58 5.54 -10.05 3.38
CA GLU A 58 5.35 -9.63 4.76
C GLU A 58 6.00 -8.25 4.99
N THR A 59 5.44 -7.49 5.93
CA THR A 59 5.81 -6.14 6.38
C THR A 59 5.20 -4.96 5.61
N ALA A 60 3.91 -4.73 5.85
CA ALA A 60 3.40 -3.38 6.12
C ALA A 60 2.07 -3.51 6.88
N SER A 61 2.11 -3.20 8.17
CA SER A 61 0.92 -3.03 8.98
C SER A 61 -0.02 -1.99 8.36
N ALA A 62 -1.32 -2.31 8.43
CA ALA A 62 -2.47 -1.42 8.27
C ALA A 62 -2.72 -0.85 6.87
N VAL A 63 -3.43 -1.63 6.05
CA VAL A 63 -4.58 -1.07 5.31
C VAL A 63 -5.78 -1.98 5.55
N THR A 64 -6.79 -1.38 6.16
CA THR A 64 -8.10 -1.94 6.47
C THR A 64 -8.81 -2.39 5.19
N ALA A 65 -8.69 -3.66 4.85
CA ALA A 65 -9.72 -4.34 4.07
C ALA A 65 -10.42 -5.29 5.04
N SER A 66 -11.63 -4.92 5.46
CA SER A 66 -12.56 -5.82 6.14
C SER A 66 -12.67 -7.08 5.29
N GLY A 67 -11.96 -8.12 5.70
CA GLY A 67 -11.59 -9.27 4.89
C GLY A 67 -12.69 -10.30 4.76
N VAL A 68 -13.87 -9.87 4.28
CA VAL A 68 -14.87 -10.81 3.77
C VAL A 68 -14.69 -10.87 2.26
N PRO A 69 -14.27 -12.01 1.69
CA PRO A 69 -14.25 -12.21 0.24
C PRO A 69 -15.65 -11.98 -0.34
N SER A 70 -15.77 -11.14 -1.36
CA SER A 70 -17.06 -10.75 -1.96
C SER A 70 -17.75 -11.85 -2.77
N ASP A 71 -17.09 -12.99 -2.99
CA ASP A 71 -17.45 -13.93 -4.07
C ASP A 71 -18.31 -15.14 -3.66
N ALA A 72 -18.58 -15.37 -2.37
CA ALA A 72 -19.51 -16.41 -1.89
C ALA A 72 -19.48 -16.49 -0.35
N PRO A 73 -20.48 -17.11 0.31
CA PRO A 73 -20.32 -17.54 1.69
C PRO A 73 -19.11 -18.49 1.82
N LEU A 74 -18.13 -18.10 2.63
CA LEU A 74 -16.95 -18.91 2.93
C LEU A 74 -17.33 -20.02 3.94
N ALA A 75 -17.35 -21.27 3.49
CA ALA A 75 -17.48 -22.43 4.35
C ALA A 75 -16.08 -22.94 4.78
N ALA A 76 -15.78 -22.88 6.06
CA ALA A 76 -14.52 -23.37 6.64
C ALA A 76 -14.78 -24.20 7.89
N THR A 77 -13.92 -25.20 8.12
CA THR A 77 -13.95 -26.03 9.33
C THR A 77 -12.64 -25.86 10.07
N VAL A 78 -12.71 -25.54 11.37
CA VAL A 78 -11.55 -25.41 12.24
C VAL A 78 -11.54 -26.53 13.27
N SER A 79 -10.41 -27.21 13.42
CA SER A 79 -10.21 -28.21 14.46
C SER A 79 -9.75 -27.53 15.74
N LEU A 80 -10.61 -27.54 16.75
CA LEU A 80 -10.25 -27.08 18.10
C LEU A 80 -9.74 -28.26 18.93
N PRO A 81 -8.90 -28.02 19.96
CA PRO A 81 -8.42 -29.07 20.85
C PRO A 81 -9.57 -29.85 21.49
N LEU A 82 -9.35 -31.14 21.76
CA LEU A 82 -10.37 -32.00 22.35
C LEU A 82 -10.84 -31.43 23.69
N GLY A 83 -12.17 -31.32 23.85
CA GLY A 83 -12.81 -30.79 25.05
C GLY A 83 -12.56 -29.29 25.31
N PHE A 84 -12.09 -28.55 24.30
CA PHE A 84 -12.00 -27.09 24.37
C PHE A 84 -13.39 -26.47 24.43
N LYS A 85 -13.66 -25.71 25.48
CA LYS A 85 -14.91 -24.96 25.68
C LYS A 85 -14.73 -23.53 25.22
N VAL A 86 -15.34 -23.19 24.10
CA VAL A 86 -15.35 -21.81 23.58
C VAL A 86 -16.17 -20.92 24.51
N GLN A 87 -15.54 -19.90 25.09
CA GLN A 87 -16.20 -18.91 25.93
C GLN A 87 -16.55 -17.64 25.15
N SER A 88 -15.65 -17.20 24.27
CA SER A 88 -15.91 -16.06 23.40
C SER A 88 -15.20 -16.19 22.06
N THR A 89 -15.74 -15.50 21.07
CA THR A 89 -15.17 -15.43 19.72
C THR A 89 -15.09 -13.99 19.28
N SER A 90 -13.99 -13.62 18.63
CA SER A 90 -13.82 -12.29 18.03
C SER A 90 -13.31 -12.43 16.59
N PHE A 91 -13.66 -11.48 15.74
CA PHE A 91 -13.20 -11.44 14.35
C PHE A 91 -12.54 -10.11 14.07
N SER A 92 -11.33 -10.15 13.47
CA SER A 92 -10.60 -8.97 13.05
C SER A 92 -9.73 -9.29 11.85
N ALA A 93 -9.76 -8.45 10.82
CA ALA A 93 -8.86 -8.51 9.66
C ALA A 93 -8.74 -9.89 8.97
N GLY A 94 -9.83 -10.67 8.91
CA GLY A 94 -9.80 -12.03 8.33
C GLY A 94 -9.28 -13.10 9.30
N GLN A 95 -9.09 -12.77 10.56
CA GLN A 95 -8.70 -13.69 11.63
C GLN A 95 -9.82 -13.83 12.65
N LEU A 96 -10.01 -15.06 13.09
CA LEU A 96 -11.01 -15.48 14.05
C LEU A 96 -10.29 -15.92 15.33
N LEU A 97 -10.52 -15.22 16.43
CA LEU A 97 -10.03 -15.56 17.76
C LEU A 97 -11.08 -16.42 18.47
N PHE A 98 -10.68 -17.57 18.96
CA PHE A 98 -11.44 -18.40 19.89
C PHE A 98 -10.78 -18.32 21.26
N TYR A 99 -11.47 -17.71 22.21
CA TYR A 99 -11.07 -17.71 23.61
C TYR A 99 -11.89 -18.73 24.37
N GLY A 100 -11.23 -19.53 25.21
CA GLY A 100 -11.90 -20.61 25.90
C GLY A 100 -11.02 -21.31 26.91
N GLU A 101 -11.53 -22.44 27.40
CA GLU A 101 -10.88 -23.25 28.42
C GLU A 101 -10.59 -24.65 27.87
N THR A 102 -9.41 -25.16 28.19
CA THR A 102 -9.03 -26.54 27.85
C THR A 102 -9.59 -27.54 28.86
N VAL A 103 -9.50 -28.83 28.56
CA VAL A 103 -9.87 -29.91 29.50
C VAL A 103 -9.08 -29.86 30.82
N GLU A 104 -7.90 -29.24 30.81
CA GLU A 104 -7.05 -29.05 32.00
C GLU A 104 -7.45 -27.82 32.84
N GLY A 105 -8.51 -27.10 32.46
CA GLY A 105 -8.94 -25.88 33.14
C GLY A 105 -8.11 -24.63 32.81
N LYS A 106 -7.20 -24.72 31.85
CA LYS A 106 -6.36 -23.59 31.43
C LYS A 106 -7.08 -22.74 30.39
N ASN A 107 -7.05 -21.42 30.58
CA ASN A 107 -7.54 -20.47 29.59
C ASN A 107 -6.58 -20.45 28.39
N LYS A 108 -7.17 -20.37 27.19
CA LYS A 108 -6.43 -20.45 25.94
C LYS A 108 -7.13 -19.63 24.86
N ALA A 109 -6.30 -18.94 24.08
CA ALA A 109 -6.67 -18.13 22.92
C ALA A 109 -6.08 -18.78 21.66
N LEU A 110 -6.94 -19.13 20.71
CA LEU A 110 -6.57 -19.71 19.42
C LEU A 110 -6.93 -18.73 18.31
N VAL A 111 -5.99 -18.38 17.44
CA VAL A 111 -6.24 -17.48 16.31
C VAL A 111 -6.21 -18.28 15.02
N TYR A 112 -7.32 -18.26 14.30
CA TYR A 112 -7.49 -18.90 13.00
C TYR A 112 -7.56 -17.87 11.89
N ASP A 113 -6.72 -18.00 10.87
CA ASP A 113 -6.71 -17.09 9.73
C ASP A 113 -7.53 -17.68 8.57
N LEU A 114 -8.60 -16.97 8.17
CA LEU A 114 -9.56 -17.43 7.16
C LEU A 114 -8.99 -17.36 5.73
N ARG A 115 -7.93 -16.58 5.50
CA ARG A 115 -7.29 -16.48 4.18
C ARG A 115 -6.36 -17.66 3.93
N THR A 116 -5.66 -18.09 4.97
CA THR A 116 -4.70 -19.19 4.91
C THR A 116 -5.31 -20.54 5.33
N GLY A 117 -6.48 -20.53 5.97
CA GLY A 117 -7.18 -21.74 6.38
C GLY A 117 -6.51 -22.52 7.51
N ARG A 118 -5.73 -21.83 8.37
CA ARG A 118 -4.96 -22.47 9.45
C ARG A 118 -4.96 -21.65 10.73
N THR A 119 -4.70 -22.33 11.85
CA THR A 119 -4.41 -21.67 13.13
C THR A 119 -3.03 -21.02 13.05
N VAL A 120 -2.98 -19.71 13.24
CA VAL A 120 -1.75 -18.89 13.19
C VAL A 120 -1.18 -18.59 14.56
N ALA A 121 -1.99 -18.71 15.63
CA ALA A 121 -1.49 -18.56 16.99
C ALA A 121 -2.20 -19.48 17.97
N ASP A 122 -1.42 -19.98 18.93
CA ASP A 122 -1.84 -20.76 20.08
C ASP A 122 -1.25 -20.09 21.32
N VAL A 123 -2.12 -19.47 22.13
CA VAL A 123 -1.72 -18.64 23.27
C VAL A 123 -2.38 -19.18 24.53
N THR A 124 -1.56 -19.58 25.51
CA THR A 124 -2.05 -19.92 26.84
C THR A 124 -2.19 -18.64 27.66
N VAL A 125 -3.34 -18.47 28.31
CA VAL A 125 -3.65 -17.28 29.13
C VAL A 125 -3.58 -17.68 30.59
N THR A 126 -2.65 -17.09 31.33
CA THR A 126 -2.47 -17.29 32.77
C THR A 126 -2.78 -16.00 33.51
N GLY A 127 -3.48 -16.10 34.65
CA GLY A 127 -3.62 -14.98 35.58
C GLY A 127 -2.29 -14.68 36.28
N ASN A 128 -2.06 -13.42 36.66
CA ASN A 128 -0.96 -13.02 37.53
C ASN A 128 -1.28 -13.30 39.01
#